data_AF-A0ABD6PSX1-F1
#
_entry.id   AF-A0ABD6PSX1-F1
#
_cell.length_a   1.000
_cell.length_b   1.000
_cell.length_c   1.000
_cell.angle_alpha   90.00
_cell.angle_beta   90.00
_cell.angle_gamma   90.00
#
_symmetry.space_group_name_H-M   'P 1'
#
loop_
_entity.id
_entity.type
_entity.pdbx_description
1 polymer ?
#
loop_
_entity_poly.entity_id
_entity_poly.type
_entity_poly.pdbx_seq_one_letter_code
_entity_poly.pdbx_strand_id
1 'polypeptide(L)'
;MTDLNSRHWALLAALSDGLPQHVSQLARVVGMKPQQLNGFWQQMPGHIRGLLRQHDGQWRLVRPLAVFAEESLQQMAGKQGFRAQLKHECSSSNDEIMALARQSADLAHKALCVAHFQTKGRGRQGRSWVNRQGECLMFSLGWAFDKPQYELGSLALVAALACRRALADIGLDVNIKWPNDLVVANDKLAGILIETARVENRTVAVIGIGINFVLPKEVENATSIQALFQTASKQGVSVKTLLNAVLAQLDALLNEYAQNGFASCVGEYDAANRDTGRPVLLLQEGRIVHEGVVKGVDAQGALRLLTDNGEKTIVSGEISLRPDNRPAQPAATKPERFLLLDGGNSQLKWAWVENGTFSEVGRAPYRDLTQLGEEWLQFADDDVKIVGCAVCGSVKKAMVEEQLTRPVEWLSSMPQALGIRNHYRRPEEHGSDRWFNALGSRRFTQNACVVVSCGTAVTTDALTEDNHYLGGTIMPGFHLMKEAMALKTANLNRPIGKVYPFPTTTPNAIASGMMDAVCGALMMMHGRLKDKTGEGKPVDIIITGGGAARVVQALPESFVHDNQVKIVDNLVIHGLLHWIAHRNGQ
;
A
#
# COMPACT_ATOMS: atom_id res chain seq x y z
N MET A 1 10.07 -4.10 -13.61
CA MET A 1 9.40 -5.40 -13.69
C MET A 1 9.79 -6.02 -15.02
N THR A 2 10.10 -7.32 -15.07
CA THR A 2 10.26 -8.02 -16.35
C THR A 2 8.88 -8.24 -16.93
N ASP A 3 8.56 -7.63 -18.08
CA ASP A 3 7.28 -7.88 -18.76
C ASP A 3 7.23 -9.33 -19.23
N LEU A 4 6.39 -10.13 -18.57
CA LEU A 4 6.14 -11.51 -18.96
C LEU A 4 5.27 -11.53 -20.22
N ASN A 5 5.82 -12.06 -21.31
CA ASN A 5 5.03 -12.30 -22.52
C ASN A 5 4.07 -13.49 -22.36
N SER A 6 3.18 -13.70 -23.34
CA SER A 6 2.16 -14.76 -23.32
C SER A 6 2.74 -16.17 -23.14
N ARG A 7 3.94 -16.46 -23.67
CA ARG A 7 4.58 -17.78 -23.52
C ARG A 7 5.05 -18.02 -22.08
N HIS A 8 5.53 -16.97 -21.38
CA HIS A 8 5.87 -17.10 -19.96
C HIS A 8 4.63 -17.43 -19.14
N TRP A 9 3.52 -16.74 -19.38
CA TRP A 9 2.26 -17.04 -18.69
C TRP A 9 1.74 -18.43 -18.98
N ALA A 10 1.82 -18.90 -20.23
CA ALA A 10 1.45 -20.27 -20.58
C ALA A 10 2.29 -21.32 -19.83
N LEU A 11 3.61 -21.12 -19.76
CA LEU A 11 4.51 -22.00 -19.00
C LEU A 11 4.18 -22.00 -17.50
N LEU A 12 3.98 -20.81 -16.92
CA LEU A 12 3.67 -20.66 -15.51
C LEU A 12 2.31 -21.26 -15.17
N ALA A 13 1.31 -21.08 -16.02
CA ALA A 13 -0.01 -21.68 -15.87
C ALA A 13 0.05 -23.21 -15.88
N ALA A 14 0.89 -23.81 -16.74
CA ALA A 14 1.08 -25.25 -16.80
C ALA A 14 1.72 -25.84 -15.52
N LEU A 15 2.44 -25.02 -14.75
CA LEU A 15 3.11 -25.41 -13.50
C LEU A 15 2.39 -24.95 -12.23
N SER A 16 1.29 -24.19 -12.39
CA SER A 16 0.63 -23.43 -11.31
C SER A 16 -0.03 -24.28 -10.24
N ASP A 17 -0.32 -25.55 -10.51
CA ASP A 17 -0.88 -26.51 -9.54
C ASP A 17 0.19 -27.15 -8.63
N GLY A 18 1.48 -26.89 -8.90
CA GLY A 18 2.60 -27.47 -8.15
C GLY A 18 2.86 -28.95 -8.44
N LEU A 19 2.15 -29.56 -9.40
CA LEU A 19 2.34 -30.95 -9.78
C LEU A 19 3.53 -31.10 -10.74
N PRO A 20 4.26 -32.24 -10.72
CA PRO A 20 5.31 -32.52 -11.69
C PRO A 20 4.79 -32.58 -13.14
N GLN A 21 5.45 -31.85 -14.02
CA GLN A 21 5.18 -31.83 -15.47
C GLN A 21 6.46 -32.20 -16.23
N HIS A 22 6.33 -33.05 -17.25
CA HIS A 22 7.48 -33.46 -18.06
C HIS A 22 7.95 -32.31 -18.96
N VAL A 23 9.27 -32.10 -19.07
CA VAL A 23 9.84 -30.98 -19.85
C VAL A 23 9.41 -30.98 -21.32
N SER A 24 9.22 -32.15 -21.93
CA SER A 24 8.71 -32.25 -23.32
C SER A 24 7.30 -31.69 -23.48
N GLN A 25 6.44 -31.85 -22.46
CA GLN A 25 5.09 -31.28 -22.48
C GLN A 25 5.14 -29.77 -22.29
N LEU A 26 5.93 -29.29 -21.33
CA LEU A 26 6.12 -27.85 -21.10
C LEU A 26 6.71 -27.16 -22.33
N ALA A 27 7.69 -27.77 -22.99
CA ALA A 27 8.31 -27.27 -24.21
C ALA A 27 7.29 -27.14 -25.35
N ARG A 28 6.37 -28.11 -25.48
CA ARG A 28 5.25 -28.04 -26.44
C ARG A 28 4.29 -26.89 -26.12
N VAL A 29 3.96 -26.66 -24.84
CA VAL A 29 3.05 -25.57 -24.42
C VAL A 29 3.57 -24.20 -24.86
N VAL A 30 4.88 -23.97 -24.81
CA VAL A 30 5.48 -22.68 -25.22
C VAL A 30 6.08 -22.68 -26.62
N GLY A 31 5.95 -23.78 -27.37
CA GLY A 31 6.45 -23.90 -28.74
C GLY A 31 7.96 -23.80 -28.87
N MET A 32 8.73 -24.44 -27.98
CA MET A 32 10.20 -24.47 -28.03
C MET A 32 10.76 -25.88 -27.79
N LYS A 33 12.08 -26.05 -27.92
CA LYS A 33 12.76 -27.33 -27.61
C LYS A 33 13.01 -27.45 -26.09
N PRO A 34 12.99 -28.66 -25.50
CA PRO A 34 13.23 -28.84 -24.06
C PRO A 34 14.52 -28.20 -23.53
N GLN A 35 15.60 -28.20 -24.32
CA GLN A 35 16.88 -27.60 -23.89
C GLN A 35 16.80 -26.06 -23.69
N GLN A 36 15.81 -25.39 -24.31
CA GLN A 36 15.65 -23.94 -24.24
C GLN A 36 14.88 -23.49 -22.98
N LEU A 37 14.15 -24.40 -22.33
CA LEU A 37 13.28 -24.06 -21.20
C LEU A 37 14.04 -23.42 -20.03
N ASN A 38 15.24 -23.91 -19.70
CA ASN A 38 16.04 -23.38 -18.59
C ASN A 38 16.38 -21.90 -18.80
N GLY A 39 16.89 -21.54 -19.98
CA GLY A 39 17.20 -20.15 -20.31
C GLY A 39 15.95 -19.27 -20.35
N PHE A 40 14.83 -19.81 -20.81
CA PHE A 40 13.54 -19.11 -20.81
C PHE A 40 13.02 -18.87 -19.38
N TRP A 41 13.12 -19.84 -18.48
CA TRP A 41 12.70 -19.72 -17.08
C TRP A 41 13.52 -18.67 -16.31
N GLN A 42 14.78 -18.42 -16.67
CA GLN A 42 15.60 -17.40 -16.02
C GLN A 42 15.04 -15.97 -16.18
N GLN A 43 14.15 -15.73 -17.14
CA GLN A 43 13.50 -14.44 -17.36
C GLN A 43 12.30 -14.21 -16.41
N MET A 44 11.87 -15.25 -15.68
CA MET A 44 10.80 -15.13 -14.68
C MET A 44 11.20 -14.18 -13.53
N PRO A 45 10.23 -13.45 -12.93
CA PRO A 45 10.46 -12.65 -11.74
C PRO A 45 11.15 -13.43 -10.62
N GLY A 46 12.02 -12.77 -9.86
CA GLY A 46 12.84 -13.41 -8.83
C GLY A 46 12.05 -14.25 -7.82
N HIS A 47 10.86 -13.78 -7.42
CA HIS A 47 10.00 -14.48 -6.45
C HIS A 47 9.35 -15.76 -7.03
N ILE A 48 9.12 -15.82 -8.34
CA ILE A 48 8.60 -17.02 -9.04
C ILE A 48 9.74 -17.96 -9.44
N ARG A 49 10.83 -17.38 -9.95
CA ARG A 49 11.99 -18.13 -10.47
C ARG A 49 12.54 -19.12 -9.44
N GLY A 50 12.65 -18.70 -8.18
CA GLY A 50 13.16 -19.52 -7.07
C GLY A 50 12.24 -20.67 -6.63
N LEU A 51 10.99 -20.72 -7.11
CA LEU A 51 10.03 -21.76 -6.76
C LEU A 51 10.19 -23.04 -7.58
N LEU A 52 10.92 -23.01 -8.70
CA LEU A 52 11.06 -24.16 -9.58
C LEU A 52 11.93 -25.26 -8.93
N ARG A 53 11.49 -26.51 -9.06
CA ARG A 53 12.27 -27.71 -8.77
C ARG A 53 12.30 -28.58 -10.01
N GLN A 54 13.47 -29.16 -10.26
CA GLN A 54 13.76 -29.98 -11.42
C GLN A 54 14.34 -31.30 -10.95
N HIS A 55 13.82 -32.40 -11.48
CA HIS A 55 14.31 -33.75 -11.19
C HIS A 55 13.94 -34.68 -12.34
N ASP A 56 14.90 -35.43 -12.90
CA ASP A 56 14.69 -36.44 -13.95
C ASP A 56 13.76 -36.00 -15.10
N GLY A 57 14.02 -34.83 -15.68
CA GLY A 57 13.21 -34.32 -16.80
C GLY A 57 11.80 -33.86 -16.41
N GLN A 58 11.49 -33.75 -15.12
CA GLN A 58 10.26 -33.18 -14.60
C GLN A 58 10.50 -31.85 -13.89
N TRP A 59 9.56 -30.93 -14.08
CA TRP A 59 9.54 -29.61 -13.47
C TRP A 59 8.29 -29.47 -12.61
N ARG A 60 8.42 -28.83 -11.44
CA ARG A 60 7.29 -28.43 -10.59
C ARG A 60 7.61 -27.15 -9.82
N LEU A 61 6.58 -26.48 -9.34
CA LEU A 61 6.75 -25.43 -8.32
C LEU A 61 6.70 -26.05 -6.92
N VAL A 62 7.48 -25.50 -5.98
CA VAL A 62 7.43 -25.93 -4.56
C VAL A 62 6.08 -25.65 -3.89
N ARG A 63 5.27 -24.79 -4.49
CA ARG A 63 3.92 -24.46 -4.03
C ARG A 63 3.03 -24.10 -5.22
N PRO A 64 1.71 -24.33 -5.15
CA PRO A 64 0.75 -23.83 -6.12
C PRO A 64 0.71 -22.29 -6.15
N LEU A 65 0.36 -21.72 -7.30
CA LEU A 65 0.17 -20.28 -7.52
C LEU A 65 -1.23 -19.97 -8.09
N ALA A 66 -1.72 -18.76 -7.86
CA ALA A 66 -2.98 -18.26 -8.39
C ALA A 66 -2.83 -17.80 -9.85
N VAL A 67 -2.47 -18.71 -10.74
CA VAL A 67 -2.26 -18.45 -12.17
C VAL A 67 -3.17 -19.36 -13.00
N PHE A 68 -3.66 -18.84 -14.12
CA PHE A 68 -4.64 -19.49 -14.99
C PHE A 68 -4.13 -19.48 -16.42
N ALA A 69 -4.43 -20.55 -17.16
CA ALA A 69 -4.47 -20.52 -18.61
C ALA A 69 -5.85 -20.02 -19.05
N GLU A 70 -5.91 -19.13 -20.04
CA GLU A 70 -7.14 -18.45 -20.46
C GLU A 70 -8.23 -19.43 -20.89
N GLU A 71 -7.91 -20.40 -21.76
CA GLU A 71 -8.86 -21.42 -22.22
C GLU A 71 -9.44 -22.24 -21.05
N SER A 72 -8.59 -22.63 -20.10
CA SER A 72 -9.02 -23.39 -18.93
C SER A 72 -9.91 -22.57 -18.01
N LEU A 73 -9.68 -21.26 -17.89
CA LEU A 73 -10.54 -20.34 -17.14
C LEU A 73 -11.90 -20.20 -17.82
N GLN A 74 -11.91 -19.92 -19.12
CA GLN A 74 -13.13 -19.75 -19.92
C GLN A 74 -14.00 -21.00 -19.89
N GLN A 75 -13.40 -22.19 -20.05
CA GLN A 75 -14.13 -23.44 -20.00
C GLN A 75 -14.73 -23.71 -18.61
N MET A 76 -13.97 -23.48 -17.53
CA MET A 76 -14.44 -23.69 -16.17
C MET A 76 -15.55 -22.70 -15.80
N ALA A 77 -15.35 -21.42 -16.06
CA ALA A 77 -16.33 -20.37 -15.76
C ALA A 77 -17.60 -20.52 -16.62
N GLY A 78 -17.45 -20.93 -17.88
CA GLY A 78 -18.56 -21.17 -18.80
C GLY A 78 -19.48 -22.30 -18.34
N LYS A 79 -18.94 -23.34 -17.69
CA LYS A 79 -19.76 -24.40 -17.05
C LYS A 79 -20.64 -23.89 -15.92
N GLN A 80 -20.24 -22.79 -15.29
CA GLN A 80 -21.02 -22.08 -14.26
C GLN A 80 -21.87 -20.94 -14.85
N GLY A 81 -21.90 -20.79 -16.18
CA GLY A 81 -22.65 -19.74 -16.87
C GLY A 81 -21.99 -18.36 -16.88
N PHE A 82 -20.72 -18.24 -16.49
CA PHE A 82 -19.98 -16.98 -16.51
C PHE A 82 -19.17 -16.79 -17.79
N ARG A 83 -19.09 -15.56 -18.26
CA ARG A 83 -18.25 -15.14 -19.40
C ARG A 83 -16.94 -14.59 -18.87
N ALA A 84 -15.88 -15.41 -18.89
CA ALA A 84 -14.60 -15.07 -18.30
C ALA A 84 -13.63 -14.41 -19.28
N GLN A 85 -12.93 -13.39 -18.80
CA GLN A 85 -11.74 -12.80 -19.40
C GLN A 85 -10.57 -12.89 -18.43
N LEU A 86 -9.39 -13.20 -18.96
CA LEU A 86 -8.14 -13.17 -18.20
C LEU A 86 -7.35 -11.90 -18.51
N LYS A 87 -6.85 -11.23 -17.46
CA LYS A 87 -5.88 -10.15 -17.56
C LYS A 87 -4.60 -10.55 -16.84
N HIS A 88 -3.50 -10.66 -17.56
CA HIS A 88 -2.20 -10.87 -16.91
C HIS A 88 -1.80 -9.64 -16.06
N GLU A 89 -2.16 -8.45 -16.56
CA GLU A 89 -2.01 -7.18 -15.87
C GLU A 89 -3.16 -6.24 -16.23
N CYS A 90 -3.69 -5.52 -15.23
CA CYS A 90 -4.65 -4.42 -15.42
C CYS A 90 -4.52 -3.38 -14.28
N SER A 91 -5.25 -2.26 -14.34
CA SER A 91 -5.36 -1.34 -13.20
C SER A 91 -6.08 -2.00 -12.03
N SER A 92 -7.27 -2.54 -12.30
CA SER A 92 -8.14 -3.26 -11.37
C SER A 92 -9.13 -4.11 -12.17
N SER A 93 -9.41 -5.32 -11.72
CA SER A 93 -10.46 -6.19 -12.28
C SER A 93 -11.85 -5.56 -12.13
N ASN A 94 -12.08 -4.73 -11.10
CA ASN A 94 -13.33 -3.96 -10.97
C ASN A 94 -13.49 -2.95 -12.10
N ASP A 95 -12.41 -2.29 -12.54
CA ASP A 95 -12.48 -1.30 -13.62
C ASP A 95 -12.90 -1.95 -14.95
N GLU A 96 -12.40 -3.16 -15.21
CA GLU A 96 -12.71 -3.94 -16.41
C GLU A 96 -14.21 -4.31 -16.46
N ILE A 97 -14.77 -4.79 -15.36
CA ILE A 97 -16.22 -5.09 -15.28
C ILE A 97 -17.06 -3.82 -15.25
N MET A 98 -16.61 -2.76 -14.58
CA MET A 98 -17.31 -1.48 -14.54
C MET A 98 -17.40 -0.84 -15.93
N ALA A 99 -16.38 -1.02 -16.77
CA ALA A 99 -16.41 -0.58 -18.16
C ALA A 99 -17.48 -1.31 -18.99
N LEU A 100 -17.73 -2.61 -18.74
CA LEU A 100 -18.85 -3.34 -19.34
C LEU A 100 -20.19 -2.88 -18.77
N ALA A 101 -20.26 -2.67 -17.45
CA ALA A 101 -21.47 -2.24 -16.76
C ALA A 101 -21.99 -0.91 -17.29
N ARG A 102 -21.10 0.04 -17.58
CA ARG A 102 -21.45 1.34 -18.18
C ARG A 102 -21.98 1.24 -19.62
N GLN A 103 -21.70 0.15 -20.33
CA GLN A 103 -22.19 -0.06 -21.69
C GLN A 103 -23.59 -0.67 -21.70
N SER A 104 -23.81 -1.75 -20.94
CA SER A 104 -25.11 -2.41 -20.83
C SER A 104 -25.15 -3.32 -19.61
N ALA A 105 -26.32 -3.42 -18.98
CA ALA A 105 -26.52 -4.35 -17.87
C ALA A 105 -26.33 -5.81 -18.28
N ASP A 106 -26.74 -6.18 -19.49
CA ASP A 106 -26.67 -7.56 -19.98
C ASP A 106 -25.24 -8.00 -20.34
N LEU A 107 -24.44 -7.06 -20.87
CA LEU A 107 -23.01 -7.30 -21.14
C LEU A 107 -22.25 -7.58 -19.83
N ALA A 108 -22.58 -6.86 -18.76
CA ALA A 108 -21.93 -7.02 -17.46
C ALA A 108 -22.48 -8.17 -16.63
N HIS A 109 -23.76 -8.51 -16.74
CA HIS A 109 -24.35 -9.61 -15.97
C HIS A 109 -23.67 -10.94 -16.30
N LYS A 110 -23.10 -11.61 -15.29
CA LYS A 110 -22.26 -12.81 -15.39
C LYS A 110 -20.96 -12.63 -16.18
N ALA A 111 -20.51 -11.39 -16.41
CA ALA A 111 -19.13 -11.15 -16.84
C ALA A 111 -18.17 -11.39 -15.68
N LEU A 112 -17.04 -12.05 -15.93
CA LEU A 112 -16.00 -12.36 -14.97
C LEU A 112 -14.65 -11.88 -15.50
N CYS A 113 -13.93 -11.08 -14.72
CA CYS A 113 -12.56 -10.68 -15.02
C CYS A 113 -11.65 -11.25 -13.94
N VAL A 114 -10.69 -12.09 -14.33
CA VAL A 114 -9.63 -12.57 -13.42
C VAL A 114 -8.34 -11.83 -13.74
N ALA A 115 -7.63 -11.34 -12.73
CA ALA A 115 -6.37 -10.63 -12.89
C ALA A 115 -5.23 -11.36 -12.17
N HIS A 116 -4.10 -11.61 -12.86
CA HIS A 116 -2.89 -12.13 -12.21
C HIS A 116 -2.12 -11.04 -11.46
N PHE A 117 -2.26 -9.79 -11.90
CA PHE A 117 -1.64 -8.62 -11.29
C PHE A 117 -2.49 -7.37 -11.51
N GLN A 118 -2.64 -6.57 -10.45
CA GLN A 118 -3.28 -5.25 -10.49
C GLN A 118 -2.27 -4.17 -10.09
N THR A 119 -2.15 -3.11 -10.89
CA THR A 119 -1.28 -1.96 -10.58
C THR A 119 -1.92 -0.94 -9.65
N LYS A 120 -3.26 -0.93 -9.59
CA LYS A 120 -4.06 -0.03 -8.77
C LYS A 120 -5.16 -0.81 -8.03
N GLY A 121 -4.82 -1.97 -7.48
CA GLY A 121 -5.74 -2.77 -6.68
C GLY A 121 -6.32 -1.97 -5.51
N ARG A 122 -7.65 -2.01 -5.33
CA ARG A 122 -8.38 -1.22 -4.33
C ARG A 122 -9.08 -2.10 -3.32
N GLY A 123 -9.02 -1.69 -2.06
CA GLY A 123 -9.93 -2.08 -0.99
C GLY A 123 -10.95 -0.97 -0.73
N ARG A 124 -11.68 -1.09 0.38
CA ARG A 124 -12.63 -0.07 0.82
C ARG A 124 -11.92 1.15 1.40
N GLN A 125 -12.64 2.27 1.46
CA GLN A 125 -12.17 3.54 2.06
C GLN A 125 -10.83 4.01 1.47
N GLY A 126 -10.62 3.79 0.17
CA GLY A 126 -9.41 4.22 -0.54
C GLY A 126 -8.14 3.42 -0.24
N ARG A 127 -8.20 2.37 0.59
CA ARG A 127 -7.03 1.51 0.88
C ARG A 127 -6.60 0.74 -0.36
N SER A 128 -5.30 0.48 -0.49
CA SER A 128 -4.77 -0.36 -1.58
C SER A 128 -4.88 -1.84 -1.23
N TRP A 129 -5.21 -2.66 -2.23
CA TRP A 129 -5.04 -4.11 -2.15
C TRP A 129 -3.64 -4.47 -2.63
N VAL A 130 -2.78 -4.92 -1.71
CA VAL A 130 -1.40 -5.31 -2.02
C VAL A 130 -1.42 -6.68 -2.68
N ASN A 131 -0.79 -6.80 -3.86
CA ASN A 131 -0.71 -8.06 -4.60
C ASN A 131 0.65 -8.23 -5.30
N ARG A 132 1.04 -9.49 -5.46
CA ARG A 132 2.17 -9.93 -6.29
C ARG A 132 1.71 -11.01 -7.26
N GLN A 133 2.40 -11.11 -8.40
CA GLN A 133 2.06 -12.06 -9.45
C GLN A 133 1.99 -13.50 -8.91
N GLY A 134 0.82 -14.12 -9.04
CA GLY A 134 0.56 -15.51 -8.64
C GLY A 134 0.31 -15.74 -7.15
N GLU A 135 0.33 -14.72 -6.30
CA GLU A 135 0.12 -14.88 -4.85
C GLU A 135 -1.34 -14.65 -4.43
N CYS A 136 -2.09 -13.83 -5.16
CA CYS A 136 -3.49 -13.54 -4.85
C CYS A 136 -4.41 -14.03 -5.97
N LEU A 137 -5.51 -14.70 -5.62
CA LEU A 137 -6.63 -14.89 -6.53
C LEU A 137 -7.45 -13.60 -6.51
N MET A 138 -7.40 -12.84 -7.61
CA MET A 138 -8.11 -11.57 -7.75
C MET A 138 -9.05 -11.66 -8.94
N PHE A 139 -10.32 -11.38 -8.70
CA PHE A 139 -11.33 -11.36 -9.75
C PHE A 139 -12.49 -10.43 -9.41
N SER A 140 -13.20 -10.02 -10.44
CA SER A 140 -14.44 -9.25 -10.31
C SER A 140 -15.51 -9.87 -11.19
N LEU A 141 -16.75 -9.88 -10.69
CA LEU A 141 -17.90 -10.30 -11.47
C LEU A 141 -18.96 -9.21 -11.52
N GLY A 142 -19.66 -9.12 -12.65
CA GLY A 142 -20.80 -8.24 -12.83
C GLY A 142 -22.11 -8.97 -12.59
N TRP A 143 -23.05 -8.36 -11.87
CA TRP A 143 -24.38 -8.91 -11.62
C TRP A 143 -25.44 -7.80 -11.69
N ALA A 144 -26.29 -7.87 -12.71
CA ALA A 144 -27.45 -6.99 -12.83
C ALA A 144 -28.60 -7.42 -11.89
N PHE A 145 -29.17 -6.43 -11.19
CA PHE A 145 -30.35 -6.58 -10.34
C PHE A 145 -31.47 -5.66 -10.82
N ASP A 146 -32.70 -6.18 -10.80
CA ASP A 146 -33.93 -5.40 -10.99
C ASP A 146 -34.38 -4.74 -9.68
N LYS A 147 -33.41 -4.19 -8.94
CA LYS A 147 -33.59 -3.54 -7.63
C LYS A 147 -32.84 -2.21 -7.58
N PRO A 148 -33.30 -1.23 -6.80
CA PRO A 148 -32.56 0.01 -6.58
C PRO A 148 -31.31 -0.24 -5.72
N GLN A 149 -30.31 0.63 -5.84
CA GLN A 149 -29.02 0.50 -5.16
C GLN A 149 -29.13 0.40 -3.63
N TYR A 150 -30.06 1.12 -3.01
CA TYR A 150 -30.21 1.14 -1.54
C TYR A 150 -30.66 -0.22 -0.98
N GLU A 151 -31.27 -1.09 -1.79
CA GLU A 151 -31.64 -2.46 -1.40
C GLU A 151 -30.47 -3.44 -1.51
N LEU A 152 -29.31 -3.02 -2.01
CA LEU A 152 -28.12 -3.86 -2.21
C LEU A 152 -27.07 -3.71 -1.09
N GLY A 153 -27.43 -3.06 0.02
CA GLY A 153 -26.51 -2.75 1.13
C GLY A 153 -25.84 -3.97 1.77
N SER A 154 -26.51 -5.13 1.77
CA SER A 154 -26.00 -6.39 2.31
C SER A 154 -25.25 -7.26 1.30
N LEU A 155 -25.07 -6.81 0.05
CA LEU A 155 -24.46 -7.63 -1.01
C LEU A 155 -23.03 -8.09 -0.68
N ALA A 156 -22.26 -7.27 0.05
CA ALA A 156 -20.93 -7.66 0.52
C ALA A 156 -20.99 -8.85 1.50
N LEU A 157 -22.05 -8.93 2.33
CA LEU A 157 -22.26 -10.02 3.29
C LEU A 157 -22.62 -11.31 2.55
N VAL A 158 -23.47 -11.21 1.53
CA VAL A 158 -23.85 -12.33 0.66
C VAL A 158 -22.63 -12.89 -0.07
N ALA A 159 -21.79 -12.02 -0.64
CA ALA A 159 -20.56 -12.44 -1.29
C ALA A 159 -19.55 -13.07 -0.31
N ALA A 160 -19.49 -12.59 0.93
CA ALA A 160 -18.67 -13.18 1.99
C ALA A 160 -19.17 -14.58 2.38
N LEU A 161 -20.49 -14.75 2.53
CA LEU A 161 -21.11 -16.06 2.77
C LEU A 161 -20.83 -17.04 1.64
N ALA A 162 -20.96 -16.60 0.38
CA ALA A 162 -20.65 -17.43 -0.77
C ALA A 162 -19.20 -17.92 -0.77
N CYS A 163 -18.25 -17.01 -0.52
CA CYS A 163 -16.85 -17.39 -0.38
C CYS A 163 -16.63 -18.34 0.81
N ARG A 164 -17.27 -18.10 1.96
CA ARG A 164 -17.16 -18.99 3.12
C ARG A 164 -17.70 -20.39 2.82
N ARG A 165 -18.88 -20.52 2.20
CA ARG A 165 -19.45 -21.81 1.78
C ARG A 165 -18.50 -22.54 0.84
N ALA A 166 -17.95 -21.83 -0.14
CA ALA A 166 -16.98 -22.41 -1.08
C ALA A 166 -15.70 -22.89 -0.40
N LEU A 167 -15.22 -22.17 0.62
CA LEU A 167 -14.06 -22.57 1.42
C LEU A 167 -14.38 -23.80 2.29
N ALA A 168 -15.58 -23.86 2.86
CA ALA A 168 -16.05 -25.01 3.62
C ALA A 168 -16.18 -26.27 2.74
N ASP A 169 -16.66 -26.13 1.50
CA ASP A 169 -16.76 -27.22 0.51
C ASP A 169 -15.40 -27.85 0.19
N ILE A 170 -14.32 -27.05 0.25
CA ILE A 170 -12.94 -27.54 0.07
C ILE A 170 -12.24 -27.85 1.41
N GLY A 171 -12.99 -27.87 2.51
CA GLY A 171 -12.53 -28.32 3.83
C GLY A 171 -11.75 -27.30 4.65
N LEU A 172 -11.96 -26.00 4.40
CA LEU A 172 -11.44 -24.88 5.19
C LEU A 172 -12.57 -24.16 5.91
N ASP A 173 -12.45 -24.02 7.23
CA ASP A 173 -13.38 -23.19 8.01
C ASP A 173 -12.79 -21.79 8.22
N VAL A 174 -13.60 -20.79 7.93
CA VAL A 174 -13.23 -19.37 8.05
C VAL A 174 -14.40 -18.58 8.62
N ASN A 175 -14.09 -17.48 9.29
CA ASN A 175 -15.10 -16.56 9.78
C ASN A 175 -15.21 -15.35 8.86
N ILE A 176 -16.33 -14.65 8.99
CA ILE A 176 -16.54 -13.36 8.34
C ILE A 176 -16.28 -12.27 9.39
N LYS A 177 -15.49 -11.26 9.03
CA LYS A 177 -15.39 -10.01 9.77
C LYS A 177 -16.25 -8.98 9.06
N TRP A 178 -17.29 -8.50 9.72
CA TRP A 178 -18.15 -7.48 9.16
C TRP A 178 -17.33 -6.21 8.81
N PRO A 179 -17.59 -5.57 7.65
CA PRO A 179 -18.67 -5.89 6.71
C PRO A 179 -18.28 -6.79 5.52
N ASN A 180 -17.00 -7.13 5.30
CA ASN A 180 -16.60 -7.60 3.97
C ASN A 180 -15.32 -8.42 3.91
N ASP A 181 -14.78 -8.86 5.06
CA ASP A 181 -13.51 -9.58 5.10
C ASP A 181 -13.72 -11.03 5.53
N LEU A 182 -12.98 -11.95 4.90
CA LEU A 182 -12.83 -13.32 5.41
C LEU A 182 -11.59 -13.38 6.26
N VAL A 183 -11.69 -14.03 7.42
CA VAL A 183 -10.64 -14.07 8.43
C VAL A 183 -10.52 -15.46 9.03
N VAL A 184 -9.31 -15.79 9.49
CA VAL A 184 -9.06 -16.92 10.39
C VAL A 184 -8.47 -16.35 11.67
N ALA A 185 -9.20 -16.48 12.78
CA ALA A 185 -8.94 -15.72 13.98
C ALA A 185 -8.83 -14.21 13.68
N ASN A 186 -7.65 -13.62 13.82
CA ASN A 186 -7.41 -12.19 13.56
C ASN A 186 -6.82 -11.92 12.17
N ASP A 187 -6.37 -12.96 11.47
CA ASP A 187 -5.65 -12.81 10.21
C ASP A 187 -6.60 -12.73 9.03
N LYS A 188 -6.37 -11.75 8.16
CA LYS A 188 -7.16 -11.54 6.95
C LYS A 188 -6.78 -12.53 5.85
N LEU A 189 -7.79 -13.23 5.35
CA LEU A 189 -7.67 -14.16 4.21
C LEU A 189 -8.13 -13.52 2.91
N ALA A 190 -9.25 -12.79 2.93
CA ALA A 190 -9.83 -12.19 1.74
C ALA A 190 -10.52 -10.86 2.06
N GLY A 191 -10.70 -10.04 1.03
CA GLY A 191 -11.49 -8.82 1.09
C GLY A 191 -12.43 -8.71 -0.11
N ILE A 192 -13.60 -8.13 0.13
CA ILE A 192 -14.64 -7.94 -0.88
C ILE A 192 -14.92 -6.45 -1.06
N LEU A 193 -15.01 -6.00 -2.31
CA LEU A 193 -15.34 -4.64 -2.68
C LEU A 193 -16.51 -4.63 -3.66
N ILE A 194 -17.60 -3.99 -3.26
CA ILE A 194 -18.78 -3.79 -4.10
C ILE A 194 -18.75 -2.37 -4.64
N GLU A 195 -18.83 -2.24 -5.96
CA GLU A 195 -19.12 -0.99 -6.65
C GLU A 195 -20.40 -1.17 -7.47
N THR A 196 -21.14 -0.10 -7.77
CA THR A 196 -22.40 -0.20 -8.51
C THR A 196 -22.50 0.83 -9.61
N ALA A 197 -23.16 0.47 -10.71
CA ALA A 197 -23.58 1.39 -11.76
C ALA A 197 -25.09 1.26 -11.99
N ARG A 198 -25.75 2.37 -12.27
CA ARG A 198 -27.16 2.39 -12.68
C ARG A 198 -27.21 2.51 -14.19
N VAL A 199 -27.74 1.49 -14.87
CA VAL A 199 -27.84 1.42 -16.33
C VAL A 199 -29.15 0.75 -16.71
N GLU A 200 -29.87 1.30 -17.69
CA GLU A 200 -31.12 0.73 -18.23
C GLU A 200 -32.19 0.44 -17.13
N ASN A 201 -32.34 1.31 -16.13
CA ASN A 201 -33.20 1.13 -14.95
C ASN A 201 -32.87 -0.09 -14.06
N ARG A 202 -31.73 -0.75 -14.29
CA ARG A 202 -31.20 -1.84 -13.48
C ARG A 202 -29.98 -1.35 -12.71
N THR A 203 -29.68 -2.02 -11.60
CA THR A 203 -28.44 -1.77 -10.85
C THR A 203 -27.47 -2.90 -11.14
N VAL A 204 -26.34 -2.59 -11.76
CA VAL A 204 -25.25 -3.55 -11.96
C VAL A 204 -24.30 -3.43 -10.78
N ALA A 205 -24.18 -4.51 -10.01
CA ALA A 205 -23.14 -4.63 -9.00
C ALA A 205 -21.87 -5.23 -9.62
N VAL A 206 -20.74 -4.61 -9.32
CA VAL A 206 -19.40 -5.11 -9.60
C VAL A 206 -18.81 -5.62 -8.30
N ILE A 207 -18.68 -6.93 -8.17
CA ILE A 207 -18.26 -7.62 -6.96
C ILE A 207 -16.80 -8.04 -7.15
N GLY A 208 -15.89 -7.26 -6.59
CA GLY A 208 -14.45 -7.53 -6.56
C GLY A 208 -14.07 -8.37 -5.35
N ILE A 209 -13.34 -9.46 -5.57
CA ILE A 209 -12.92 -10.39 -4.54
C ILE A 209 -11.41 -10.64 -4.69
N GLY A 210 -10.67 -10.31 -3.64
CA GLY A 210 -9.26 -10.63 -3.50
C GLY A 210 -9.05 -11.66 -2.40
N ILE A 211 -8.47 -12.81 -2.74
CA ILE A 211 -8.16 -13.90 -1.79
C ILE A 211 -6.66 -14.12 -1.77
N ASN A 212 -6.06 -14.08 -0.59
CA ASN A 212 -4.66 -14.45 -0.38
C ASN A 212 -4.52 -15.96 -0.64
N PHE A 213 -3.98 -16.34 -1.79
CA PHE A 213 -3.80 -17.75 -2.13
C PHE A 213 -2.47 -18.26 -1.56
N VAL A 214 -1.41 -17.47 -1.72
CA VAL A 214 -0.11 -17.62 -1.06
C VAL A 214 0.05 -16.47 -0.07
N LEU A 215 0.72 -16.72 1.06
CA LEU A 215 0.91 -15.74 2.12
C LEU A 215 1.66 -14.49 1.61
N PRO A 216 1.04 -13.29 1.66
CA PRO A 216 1.71 -12.06 1.30
C PRO A 216 2.64 -11.62 2.44
N LYS A 217 3.95 -11.85 2.29
CA LYS A 217 4.95 -11.57 3.34
C LYS A 217 5.04 -10.10 3.78
N GLU A 218 4.52 -9.19 2.97
CA GLU A 218 4.57 -7.73 3.20
C GLU A 218 3.35 -7.19 3.92
N VAL A 219 2.35 -8.04 4.19
CA VAL A 219 1.10 -7.65 4.84
C VAL A 219 1.03 -8.27 6.23
N GLU A 220 0.99 -7.42 7.25
CA GLU A 220 0.78 -7.85 8.64
C GLU A 220 -0.64 -8.40 8.84
N ASN A 221 -0.80 -9.32 9.80
CA ASN A 221 -2.09 -9.94 10.14
C ASN A 221 -2.81 -10.52 8.91
N ALA A 222 -2.08 -11.21 8.04
CA ALA A 222 -2.61 -11.88 6.87
C ALA A 222 -2.40 -13.39 6.98
N THR A 223 -3.34 -14.16 6.45
CA THR A 223 -3.21 -15.59 6.22
C THR A 223 -3.46 -15.90 4.75
N SER A 224 -3.33 -17.16 4.35
CA SER A 224 -3.56 -17.57 2.97
C SER A 224 -4.11 -18.99 2.86
N ILE A 225 -4.75 -19.29 1.74
CA ILE A 225 -5.27 -20.63 1.43
C ILE A 225 -4.19 -21.70 1.61
N GLN A 226 -3.01 -21.49 1.01
CA GLN A 226 -1.91 -22.46 1.11
C GLN A 226 -1.41 -22.63 2.56
N ALA A 227 -1.35 -21.55 3.34
CA ALA A 227 -0.96 -21.64 4.76
C ALA A 227 -1.99 -22.44 5.57
N LEU A 228 -3.29 -22.25 5.33
CA LEU A 228 -4.35 -22.98 6.03
C LEU A 228 -4.33 -24.48 5.71
N PHE A 229 -4.11 -24.87 4.46
CA PHE A 229 -3.94 -26.28 4.09
C PHE A 229 -2.70 -26.90 4.73
N GLN A 230 -1.59 -26.15 4.81
CA GLN A 230 -0.37 -26.59 5.49
C GLN A 230 -0.62 -26.83 6.99
N THR A 231 -1.25 -25.87 7.69
CA THR A 231 -1.61 -26.00 9.10
C THR A 231 -2.55 -27.18 9.35
N ALA A 232 -3.50 -27.42 8.43
CA ALA A 232 -4.41 -28.56 8.50
C ALA A 232 -3.74 -29.90 8.11
N SER A 233 -2.46 -29.92 7.73
CA SER A 233 -1.76 -31.10 7.19
C SER A 233 -2.50 -31.77 6.02
N LYS A 234 -3.22 -30.98 5.22
CA LYS A 234 -3.97 -31.42 4.04
C LYS A 234 -3.20 -31.09 2.77
N GLN A 235 -3.42 -31.87 1.71
CA GLN A 235 -2.89 -31.53 0.39
C GLN A 235 -3.53 -30.21 -0.08
N GLY A 236 -2.70 -29.29 -0.58
CA GLY A 236 -3.17 -27.99 -1.04
C GLY A 236 -4.19 -28.09 -2.18
N VAL A 237 -5.05 -27.08 -2.30
CA VAL A 237 -6.04 -26.98 -3.37
C VAL A 237 -5.47 -26.23 -4.57
N SER A 238 -5.95 -26.56 -5.78
CA SER A 238 -5.67 -25.76 -6.97
C SER A 238 -6.49 -24.46 -6.96
N VAL A 239 -5.94 -23.37 -7.52
CA VAL A 239 -6.68 -22.12 -7.64
C VAL A 239 -7.96 -22.27 -8.49
N LYS A 240 -7.96 -23.20 -9.46
CA LYS A 240 -9.12 -23.48 -10.31
C LYS A 240 -10.27 -24.11 -9.54
N THR A 241 -9.95 -25.06 -8.66
CA THR A 241 -10.94 -25.71 -7.78
C THR A 241 -11.56 -24.67 -6.84
N LEU A 242 -10.73 -23.80 -6.25
CA LEU A 242 -11.19 -22.70 -5.39
C LEU A 242 -12.12 -21.75 -6.15
N LEU A 243 -11.67 -21.21 -7.30
CA LEU A 243 -12.49 -20.27 -8.08
C LEU A 243 -13.79 -20.92 -8.55
N ASN A 244 -13.77 -22.18 -8.99
CA ASN A 244 -14.98 -22.89 -9.41
C ASN A 244 -16.00 -23.03 -8.26
N ALA A 245 -15.53 -23.40 -7.05
CA ALA A 245 -16.40 -23.49 -5.87
C ALA A 245 -16.99 -22.11 -5.52
N VAL A 246 -16.17 -21.06 -5.56
CA VAL A 246 -16.62 -19.69 -5.27
C VAL A 246 -17.64 -19.20 -6.29
N LEU A 247 -17.43 -19.44 -7.60
CA LEU A 247 -18.39 -19.06 -8.63
C LEU A 247 -19.73 -19.81 -8.51
N ALA A 248 -19.70 -21.11 -8.19
CA ALA A 248 -20.92 -21.88 -7.97
C ALA A 248 -21.73 -21.34 -6.77
N GLN A 249 -21.07 -21.05 -5.65
CA GLN A 249 -21.72 -20.49 -4.46
C GLN A 249 -22.22 -19.06 -4.68
N LEU A 250 -21.47 -18.23 -5.43
CA LEU A 250 -21.89 -16.87 -5.79
C LEU A 250 -23.12 -16.91 -6.70
N ASP A 251 -23.14 -17.75 -7.73
CA ASP A 251 -24.31 -17.88 -8.62
C ASP A 251 -25.56 -18.28 -7.82
N ALA A 252 -25.46 -19.29 -6.95
CA ALA A 252 -26.58 -19.74 -6.13
C ALA A 252 -27.09 -18.63 -5.19
N LEU A 253 -26.20 -18.03 -4.39
CA LEU A 253 -26.60 -17.03 -3.39
C LEU A 253 -27.02 -15.69 -3.99
N LEU A 254 -26.45 -15.26 -5.12
CA LEU A 254 -26.88 -14.02 -5.79
C LEU A 254 -28.28 -14.16 -6.40
N ASN A 255 -28.63 -15.34 -6.91
CA ASN A 255 -29.99 -15.64 -7.36
C ASN A 255 -30.98 -15.67 -6.18
N GLU A 256 -30.62 -16.33 -5.08
CA GLU A 256 -31.45 -16.34 -3.86
C GLU A 256 -31.65 -14.92 -3.31
N TYR A 257 -30.58 -14.14 -3.22
CA TYR A 257 -30.60 -12.75 -2.76
C TYR A 257 -31.46 -11.84 -3.64
N ALA A 258 -31.42 -12.04 -4.96
CA ALA A 258 -32.27 -11.30 -5.89
C ALA A 258 -33.77 -11.54 -5.59
N GLN A 259 -34.15 -12.77 -5.23
CA GLN A 259 -35.55 -13.14 -4.95
C GLN A 259 -35.97 -12.76 -3.53
N ASN A 260 -35.18 -13.14 -2.52
CA ASN A 260 -35.59 -13.14 -1.12
C ASN A 260 -34.91 -12.06 -0.27
N GLY A 261 -33.95 -11.32 -0.83
CA GLY A 261 -33.11 -10.38 -0.08
C GLY A 261 -32.18 -11.10 0.90
N PHE A 262 -31.67 -10.37 1.90
CA PHE A 262 -30.70 -10.91 2.86
C PHE A 262 -31.32 -11.61 4.07
N ALA A 263 -32.64 -11.46 4.29
CA ALA A 263 -33.32 -11.99 5.47
C ALA A 263 -33.11 -13.51 5.67
N SER A 264 -33.08 -14.30 4.59
CA SER A 264 -32.82 -15.75 4.66
C SER A 264 -31.40 -16.10 5.12
N CYS A 265 -30.45 -15.18 4.93
CA CYS A 265 -29.03 -15.38 5.21
C CYS A 265 -28.61 -14.90 6.60
N VAL A 266 -29.47 -14.18 7.34
CA VAL A 266 -29.10 -13.55 8.64
C VAL A 266 -28.59 -14.58 9.64
N GLY A 267 -29.31 -15.69 9.84
CA GLY A 267 -28.93 -16.71 10.81
C GLY A 267 -27.59 -17.38 10.48
N GLU A 268 -27.35 -17.68 9.20
CA GLU A 268 -26.06 -18.23 8.76
C GLU A 268 -24.94 -17.20 8.88
N TYR A 269 -25.21 -15.94 8.53
CA TYR A 269 -24.25 -14.87 8.67
C TYR A 269 -23.83 -14.68 10.12
N ASP A 270 -24.78 -14.61 11.05
CA ASP A 270 -24.52 -14.41 12.47
C ASP A 270 -23.67 -15.54 13.06
N ALA A 271 -23.92 -16.79 12.63
CA ALA A 271 -23.11 -17.95 13.00
C ALA A 271 -21.70 -17.91 12.41
N ALA A 272 -21.54 -17.34 11.22
CA ALA A 272 -20.25 -17.19 10.54
C ALA A 272 -19.45 -15.95 10.99
N ASN A 273 -20.12 -14.93 11.50
CA ASN A 273 -19.53 -13.67 11.89
C ASN A 273 -18.64 -13.86 13.13
N ARG A 274 -17.35 -13.58 12.95
CA ARG A 274 -16.30 -13.75 13.97
C ARG A 274 -16.67 -13.05 15.28
N ASP A 275 -17.31 -11.90 15.16
CA ASP A 275 -17.47 -10.95 16.26
C ASP A 275 -18.83 -11.05 16.96
N THR A 276 -19.76 -11.90 16.50
CA THR A 276 -21.07 -12.11 17.14
C THR A 276 -20.92 -12.49 18.60
N GLY A 277 -21.64 -11.78 19.48
CA GLY A 277 -21.59 -11.97 20.93
C GLY A 277 -20.35 -11.40 21.62
N ARG A 278 -19.42 -10.78 20.89
CA ARG A 278 -18.16 -10.25 21.43
C ARG A 278 -18.20 -8.73 21.60
N PRO A 279 -17.49 -8.18 22.59
CA PRO A 279 -17.29 -6.74 22.70
C PRO A 279 -16.34 -6.25 21.61
N VAL A 280 -16.76 -5.20 20.91
CA VAL A 280 -16.00 -4.58 19.82
C VAL A 280 -15.96 -3.07 19.96
N LEU A 281 -14.94 -2.49 19.34
CA LEU A 281 -14.83 -1.08 19.02
C LEU A 281 -15.25 -0.91 17.57
N LEU A 282 -16.29 -0.13 17.33
CA LEU A 282 -16.67 0.31 15.98
C LEU A 282 -15.79 1.51 15.61
N LEU A 283 -15.03 1.33 14.54
CA LEU A 283 -14.14 2.32 13.96
C LEU A 283 -14.78 2.94 12.71
N GLN A 284 -14.77 4.27 12.64
CA GLN A 284 -15.08 5.02 11.43
C GLN A 284 -13.93 6.00 11.21
N GLU A 285 -13.30 5.93 10.03
CA GLU A 285 -12.11 6.75 9.71
C GLU A 285 -10.99 6.63 10.76
N GLY A 286 -10.81 5.42 11.29
CA GLY A 286 -9.80 5.13 12.33
C GLY A 286 -10.17 5.57 13.75
N ARG A 287 -11.35 6.18 13.97
CA ARG A 287 -11.83 6.63 15.28
C ARG A 287 -12.85 5.69 15.88
N ILE A 288 -12.76 5.43 17.18
CA ILE A 288 -13.79 4.71 17.92
C ILE A 288 -15.05 5.59 17.98
N VAL A 289 -16.08 5.23 17.22
CA VAL A 289 -17.36 5.94 17.22
C VAL A 289 -18.34 5.30 18.21
N HIS A 290 -18.33 3.98 18.32
CA HIS A 290 -19.16 3.23 19.26
C HIS A 290 -18.38 2.08 19.88
N GLU A 291 -18.82 1.68 21.06
CA GLU A 291 -18.34 0.52 21.79
C GLU A 291 -19.56 -0.28 22.25
N GLY A 292 -19.50 -1.60 22.10
CA GLY A 292 -20.62 -2.45 22.46
C GLY A 292 -20.41 -3.90 22.11
N VAL A 293 -21.42 -4.72 22.36
CA VAL A 293 -21.43 -6.14 22.03
C VAL A 293 -22.19 -6.36 20.72
N VAL A 294 -21.56 -7.06 19.76
CA VAL A 294 -22.23 -7.39 18.49
C VAL A 294 -23.38 -8.35 18.76
N LYS A 295 -24.59 -7.98 18.34
CA LYS A 295 -25.81 -8.80 18.40
C LYS A 295 -26.14 -9.51 17.10
N GLY A 296 -25.32 -9.33 16.07
CA GLY A 296 -25.52 -9.87 14.73
C GLY A 296 -25.78 -8.76 13.72
N VAL A 297 -26.49 -9.09 12.66
CA VAL A 297 -26.95 -8.15 11.63
C VAL A 297 -28.48 -8.17 11.51
N ASP A 298 -29.07 -7.11 10.98
CA ASP A 298 -30.49 -7.08 10.63
C ASP A 298 -30.76 -7.62 9.21
N ALA A 299 -32.04 -7.62 8.79
CA ALA A 299 -32.45 -8.09 7.48
C ALA A 299 -31.92 -7.26 6.30
N GLN A 300 -31.38 -6.07 6.58
CA GLN A 300 -30.71 -5.19 5.61
C GLN A 300 -29.18 -5.33 5.65
N GLY A 301 -28.64 -6.17 6.55
CA GLY A 301 -27.21 -6.40 6.74
C GLY A 301 -26.51 -5.34 7.58
N ALA A 302 -27.25 -4.46 8.24
CA ALA A 302 -26.66 -3.50 9.16
C ALA A 302 -26.30 -4.19 10.48
N LEU A 303 -25.13 -3.85 11.04
CA LEU A 303 -24.62 -4.42 12.26
C LEU A 303 -25.44 -3.93 13.45
N ARG A 304 -25.96 -4.86 14.26
CA ARG A 304 -26.67 -4.60 15.50
C ARG A 304 -25.67 -4.60 16.64
N LEU A 305 -25.47 -3.46 17.28
CA LEU A 305 -24.48 -3.27 18.35
C LEU A 305 -25.19 -2.86 19.64
N LEU A 306 -25.11 -3.70 20.68
CA LEU A 306 -25.62 -3.36 22.01
C LEU A 306 -24.59 -2.49 22.75
N THR A 307 -24.89 -1.21 22.88
CA THR A 307 -24.10 -0.22 23.63
C THR A 307 -24.71 0.02 25.01
N ASP A 308 -24.02 0.75 25.88
CA ASP A 308 -24.55 1.15 27.19
C ASP A 308 -25.83 2.01 27.09
N ASN A 309 -26.03 2.69 25.95
CA ASN A 309 -27.22 3.50 25.66
C ASN A 309 -28.32 2.72 24.91
N GLY A 310 -28.20 1.39 24.83
CA GLY A 310 -29.12 0.52 24.10
C GLY A 310 -28.56 0.03 22.75
N GLU A 311 -29.41 -0.66 22.00
CA GLU A 311 -29.05 -1.25 20.71
C GLU A 311 -29.00 -0.19 19.59
N LYS A 312 -27.93 -0.22 18.79
CA LYS A 312 -27.71 0.65 17.63
C LYS A 312 -27.57 -0.19 16.36
N THR A 313 -28.10 0.33 15.26
CA THR A 313 -27.97 -0.24 13.91
C THR A 313 -26.93 0.54 13.11
N ILE A 314 -25.92 -0.16 12.58
CA ILE A 314 -24.76 0.43 11.92
C ILE A 314 -24.66 -0.06 10.47
N VAL A 315 -24.75 0.87 9.52
CA VAL A 315 -24.76 0.56 8.07
C VAL A 315 -23.37 0.60 7.43
N SER A 316 -22.38 1.21 8.09
CA SER A 316 -21.00 1.30 7.60
C SER A 316 -20.01 1.49 8.76
N GLY A 317 -18.77 1.06 8.55
CA GLY A 317 -17.70 1.10 9.56
C GLY A 317 -16.79 -0.12 9.49
N GLU A 318 -15.82 -0.17 10.39
CA GLU A 318 -14.94 -1.32 10.61
C GLU A 318 -15.00 -1.72 12.07
N ILE A 319 -15.03 -3.02 12.38
CA ILE A 319 -14.99 -3.49 13.76
C ILE A 319 -13.58 -3.95 14.15
N SER A 320 -13.17 -3.63 15.37
CA SER A 320 -12.00 -4.22 16.02
C SER A 320 -12.46 -4.91 17.30
N LEU A 321 -11.95 -6.11 17.56
CA LEU A 321 -12.08 -6.71 18.88
C LEU A 321 -11.38 -5.80 19.91
N ARG A 322 -11.88 -5.75 21.14
CA ARG A 322 -11.18 -5.13 22.27
C ARG A 322 -9.91 -5.95 22.58
N PRO A 323 -8.70 -5.39 22.48
CA PRO A 323 -7.54 -5.88 23.21
C PRO A 323 -7.44 -5.09 24.54
N ASP A 324 -6.77 -5.64 25.55
CA ASP A 324 -6.35 -4.87 26.75
C ASP A 324 -5.46 -3.65 26.39
N ASN A 325 -5.00 -3.57 25.14
CA ASN A 325 -4.52 -2.36 24.50
C ASN A 325 -5.67 -1.63 23.78
N ARG A 326 -6.36 -0.74 24.49
CA ARG A 326 -7.17 0.31 23.85
C ARG A 326 -6.28 1.05 22.83
N PRO A 327 -6.69 1.21 21.56
CA PRO A 327 -6.08 2.25 20.75
C PRO A 327 -6.33 3.57 21.49
N ALA A 328 -5.26 4.33 21.76
CA ALA A 328 -5.35 5.60 22.49
C ALA A 328 -6.43 6.47 21.83
N GLN A 329 -7.47 6.82 22.58
CA GLN A 329 -8.53 7.72 22.13
C GLN A 329 -7.95 9.13 21.99
N PRO A 330 -8.07 9.79 20.82
CA PRO A 330 -8.09 11.24 20.78
C PRO A 330 -9.44 11.70 21.35
N ALA A 331 -9.41 12.63 22.32
CA ALA A 331 -10.62 13.23 22.88
C ALA A 331 -11.47 13.90 21.78
N ALA A 332 -12.79 13.97 21.99
CA ALA A 332 -13.72 14.66 21.11
C ALA A 332 -13.43 16.17 21.08
N THR A 333 -12.55 16.58 20.18
CA THR A 333 -12.35 17.95 19.74
C THR A 333 -12.89 18.10 18.33
N LYS A 334 -13.31 19.30 17.95
CA LYS A 334 -13.57 19.67 16.54
C LYS A 334 -12.46 19.09 15.64
N PRO A 335 -12.74 18.66 14.39
CA PRO A 335 -11.73 18.07 13.53
C PRO A 335 -10.50 18.97 13.49
N GLU A 336 -9.39 18.45 14.02
CA GLU A 336 -8.15 19.21 14.03
C GLU A 336 -7.64 19.32 12.61
N ARG A 337 -7.71 20.55 12.08
CA ARG A 337 -7.26 20.88 10.74
C ARG A 337 -6.01 21.73 10.82
N PHE A 338 -5.00 21.31 10.06
CA PHE A 338 -3.75 22.02 9.97
C PHE A 338 -3.38 22.30 8.52
N LEU A 339 -2.72 23.42 8.29
CA LEU A 339 -1.87 23.59 7.12
C LEU A 339 -0.42 23.42 7.58
N LEU A 340 0.24 22.35 7.14
CA LEU A 340 1.64 22.07 7.45
C LEU A 340 2.55 22.68 6.40
N LEU A 341 3.62 23.36 6.82
CA LEU A 341 4.55 24.05 5.93
C LEU A 341 6.00 23.56 6.10
N ASP A 342 6.64 23.17 4.99
CA ASP A 342 8.08 22.89 4.90
C ASP A 342 8.76 24.00 4.08
N GLY A 343 9.28 24.99 4.79
CA GLY A 343 9.96 26.17 4.25
C GLY A 343 11.43 25.88 3.93
N GLY A 344 11.67 25.17 2.83
CA GLY A 344 13.02 24.91 2.32
C GLY A 344 13.67 26.14 1.68
N ASN A 345 14.95 26.05 1.34
CA ASN A 345 15.68 27.19 0.75
C ASN A 345 15.21 27.58 -0.66
N SER A 346 14.76 26.63 -1.48
CA SER A 346 14.42 26.90 -2.89
C SER A 346 12.92 26.95 -3.16
N GLN A 347 12.14 26.17 -2.42
CA GLN A 347 10.70 26.04 -2.60
C GLN A 347 10.03 25.88 -1.24
N LEU A 348 8.76 26.28 -1.17
CA LEU A 348 7.84 25.92 -0.12
C LEU A 348 7.14 24.63 -0.51
N LYS A 349 6.92 23.74 0.46
CA LYS A 349 5.93 22.67 0.35
C LYS A 349 4.89 22.84 1.43
N TRP A 350 3.65 22.45 1.14
CA TRP A 350 2.58 22.48 2.11
C TRP A 350 1.65 21.28 1.99
N ALA A 351 0.99 20.95 3.08
CA ALA A 351 0.02 19.86 3.11
C ALA A 351 -1.14 20.22 4.03
N TRP A 352 -2.37 20.02 3.55
CA TRP A 352 -3.56 20.13 4.38
C TRP A 352 -3.72 18.86 5.20
N VAL A 353 -3.91 19.01 6.50
CA VAL A 353 -4.12 17.91 7.44
C VAL A 353 -5.53 18.00 7.96
N GLU A 354 -6.22 16.89 7.95
CA GLU A 354 -7.47 16.71 8.68
C GLU A 354 -7.38 15.40 9.45
N ASN A 355 -7.63 15.46 10.76
CA ASN A 355 -7.74 14.27 11.62
C ASN A 355 -6.48 13.37 11.58
N GLY A 356 -5.30 13.97 11.50
CA GLY A 356 -4.02 13.25 11.51
C GLY A 356 -3.59 12.65 10.17
N THR A 357 -4.32 12.93 9.09
CA THR A 357 -3.98 12.52 7.71
C THR A 357 -3.80 13.76 6.86
N PHE A 358 -2.75 13.81 6.02
CA PHE A 358 -2.53 14.93 5.12
C PHE A 358 -2.89 14.59 3.66
N SER A 359 -3.37 15.59 2.91
CA SER A 359 -3.75 15.54 1.50
C SER A 359 -2.55 15.39 0.57
N GLU A 360 -2.73 15.57 -0.74
CA GLU A 360 -1.56 15.75 -1.62
C GLU A 360 -0.70 16.95 -1.17
N VAL A 361 0.63 16.84 -1.33
CA VAL A 361 1.59 17.87 -0.93
C VAL A 361 1.81 18.85 -2.08
N GLY A 362 1.30 20.06 -1.91
CA GLY A 362 1.57 21.20 -2.78
C GLY A 362 3.03 21.64 -2.70
N ARG A 363 3.54 22.20 -3.81
CA ARG A 363 4.91 22.73 -3.87
C ARG A 363 4.98 23.91 -4.81
N ALA A 364 5.69 24.96 -4.40
CA ALA A 364 5.89 26.13 -5.25
C ALA A 364 7.21 26.85 -4.95
N PRO A 365 7.87 27.44 -5.97
CA PRO A 365 8.98 28.36 -5.73
C PRO A 365 8.46 29.65 -5.09
N TYR A 366 9.22 30.25 -4.17
CA TYR A 366 8.80 31.48 -3.46
C TYR A 366 8.43 32.66 -4.37
N ARG A 367 8.93 32.69 -5.60
CA ARG A 367 8.59 33.73 -6.59
C ARG A 367 7.12 33.69 -7.05
N ASP A 368 6.43 32.58 -6.82
CA ASP A 368 5.04 32.37 -7.21
C ASP A 368 4.37 31.43 -6.21
N LEU A 369 3.67 32.00 -5.23
CA LEU A 369 2.90 31.27 -4.23
C LEU A 369 1.39 31.37 -4.48
N THR A 370 0.97 31.71 -5.70
CA THR A 370 -0.44 31.94 -6.05
C THR A 370 -1.31 30.73 -5.70
N GLN A 371 -0.83 29.51 -5.99
CA GLN A 371 -1.52 28.27 -5.65
C GLN A 371 -1.79 28.13 -4.14
N LEU A 372 -0.83 28.51 -3.29
CA LEU A 372 -1.02 28.47 -1.84
C LEU A 372 -2.13 29.43 -1.41
N GLY A 373 -2.14 30.65 -1.96
CA GLY A 373 -3.17 31.64 -1.68
C GLY A 373 -4.56 31.20 -2.14
N GLU A 374 -4.67 30.61 -3.34
CA GLU A 374 -5.92 30.07 -3.87
C GLU A 374 -6.45 28.91 -3.01
N GLU A 375 -5.59 27.95 -2.66
CA GLU A 375 -5.95 26.84 -1.77
C GLU A 375 -6.34 27.34 -0.38
N TRP A 376 -5.65 28.35 0.15
CA TRP A 376 -6.00 28.96 1.43
C TRP A 376 -7.40 29.58 1.39
N LEU A 377 -7.72 30.36 0.36
CA LEU A 377 -9.06 30.93 0.19
C LEU A 377 -10.15 29.86 0.04
N GLN A 378 -9.80 28.71 -0.56
CA GLN A 378 -10.75 27.63 -0.80
C GLN A 378 -11.00 26.75 0.44
N PHE A 379 -9.96 26.45 1.22
CA PHE A 379 -10.01 25.41 2.25
C PHE A 379 -9.87 25.93 3.68
N ALA A 380 -9.40 27.17 3.87
CA ALA A 380 -9.24 27.72 5.22
C ALA A 380 -10.57 28.09 5.86
N ASP A 381 -10.65 27.87 7.17
CA ASP A 381 -11.68 28.46 8.03
C ASP A 381 -11.13 28.73 9.43
N ASP A 382 -12.03 29.10 10.35
CA ASP A 382 -11.67 29.53 11.70
C ASP A 382 -11.03 28.44 12.56
N ASP A 383 -11.11 27.17 12.18
CA ASP A 383 -10.54 26.06 12.96
C ASP A 383 -9.19 25.57 12.40
N VAL A 384 -8.73 26.09 11.25
CA VAL A 384 -7.43 25.72 10.65
C VAL A 384 -6.26 26.41 11.35
N LYS A 385 -5.32 25.62 11.88
CA LYS A 385 -4.05 26.09 12.44
C LYS A 385 -2.92 25.94 11.42
N ILE A 386 -2.00 26.90 11.36
CA ILE A 386 -0.86 26.83 10.43
C ILE A 386 0.41 26.55 11.24
N VAL A 387 1.07 25.42 10.94
CA VAL A 387 2.29 25.00 11.63
C VAL A 387 3.34 24.69 10.57
N GLY A 388 4.54 25.23 10.73
CA GLY A 388 5.61 24.99 9.78
C GLY A 388 6.96 24.82 10.43
N CYS A 389 7.89 24.23 9.70
CA CYS A 389 9.30 24.45 9.97
C CYS A 389 9.94 25.10 8.75
N ALA A 390 10.92 25.96 8.99
CA ALA A 390 11.57 26.68 7.91
C ALA A 390 13.05 26.88 8.22
N VAL A 391 13.86 26.57 7.21
CA VAL A 391 15.28 26.93 7.13
C VAL A 391 15.49 28.10 6.17
N CYS A 392 14.43 28.55 5.49
CA CYS A 392 14.44 29.78 4.71
C CYS A 392 14.54 31.01 5.62
N GLY A 393 15.23 32.05 5.15
CA GLY A 393 15.38 33.32 5.87
C GLY A 393 14.04 34.06 6.04
N SER A 394 14.04 35.09 6.91
CA SER A 394 12.84 35.86 7.29
C SER A 394 12.04 36.41 6.11
N VAL A 395 12.72 36.89 5.06
CA VAL A 395 12.07 37.40 3.84
C VAL A 395 11.14 36.38 3.21
N LYS A 396 11.59 35.12 3.10
CA LYS A 396 10.78 34.04 2.51
C LYS A 396 9.64 33.62 3.42
N LYS A 397 9.81 33.66 4.74
CA LYS A 397 8.71 33.42 5.69
C LYS A 397 7.61 34.47 5.53
N ALA A 398 8.00 35.75 5.41
CA ALA A 398 7.07 36.85 5.18
C ALA A 398 6.28 36.65 3.86
N MET A 399 6.94 36.24 2.77
CA MET A 399 6.24 35.94 1.50
C MET A 399 5.18 34.83 1.64
N VAL A 400 5.42 33.84 2.50
CA VAL A 400 4.45 32.77 2.79
C VAL A 400 3.31 33.30 3.64
N GLU A 401 3.62 34.07 4.68
CA GLU A 401 2.64 34.69 5.56
C GLU A 401 1.74 35.69 4.82
N GLU A 402 2.23 36.38 3.78
CA GLU A 402 1.42 37.25 2.93
C GLU A 402 0.30 36.51 2.17
N GLN A 403 0.45 35.20 1.93
CA GLN A 403 -0.60 34.38 1.29
C GLN A 403 -1.66 33.89 2.28
N LEU A 404 -1.41 34.05 3.58
CA LEU A 404 -2.18 33.40 4.64
C LEU A 404 -2.78 34.46 5.54
N THR A 405 -4.11 34.44 5.72
CA THR A 405 -4.80 35.41 6.57
C THR A 405 -4.63 35.15 8.07
N ARG A 406 -3.82 34.14 8.45
CA ARG A 406 -3.57 33.71 9.83
C ARG A 406 -2.08 33.54 10.10
N PRO A 407 -1.64 33.75 11.36
CA PRO A 407 -0.24 33.61 11.71
C PRO A 407 0.23 32.16 11.60
N VAL A 408 1.49 31.99 11.17
CA VAL A 408 2.16 30.69 11.09
C VAL A 408 2.94 30.41 12.36
N GLU A 409 2.71 29.26 12.98
CA GLU A 409 3.57 28.76 14.05
C GLU A 409 4.82 28.10 13.44
N TRP A 410 5.91 28.85 13.35
CA TRP A 410 7.20 28.33 12.90
C TRP A 410 7.97 27.61 14.01
N LEU A 411 8.02 26.28 13.92
CA LEU A 411 8.76 25.42 14.83
C LEU A 411 10.26 25.38 14.47
N SER A 412 11.09 25.52 15.50
CA SER A 412 12.53 25.27 15.43
C SER A 412 12.85 23.82 15.79
N SER A 413 14.11 23.45 15.61
CA SER A 413 14.68 22.28 16.28
C SER A 413 14.59 22.44 17.81
N MET A 414 14.57 21.32 18.53
CA MET A 414 14.42 21.30 19.99
C MET A 414 15.31 20.22 20.65
N PRO A 415 15.59 20.30 21.97
CA PRO A 415 16.46 19.34 22.66
C PRO A 415 15.89 17.92 22.71
N GLN A 416 14.56 17.78 22.75
CA GLN A 416 13.89 16.48 22.79
C GLN A 416 12.48 16.58 22.19
N ALA A 417 12.07 15.59 21.40
CA ALA A 417 10.69 15.46 20.91
C ALA A 417 10.38 14.00 20.56
N LEU A 418 9.15 13.55 20.81
CA LEU A 418 8.68 12.21 20.41
C LEU A 418 9.59 11.08 20.92
N GLY A 419 10.15 11.22 22.12
CA GLY A 419 11.13 10.30 22.69
C GLY A 419 12.54 10.42 22.11
N ILE A 420 12.76 11.20 21.04
CA ILE A 420 14.09 11.45 20.44
C ILE A 420 14.82 12.56 21.18
N ARG A 421 16.03 12.25 21.66
CA ARG A 421 16.97 13.21 22.24
C ARG A 421 17.89 13.77 21.17
N ASN A 422 17.94 15.09 21.05
CA ASN A 422 18.81 15.81 20.14
C ASN A 422 20.19 16.05 20.76
N HIS A 423 21.25 15.49 20.16
CA HIS A 423 22.64 15.71 20.62
C HIS A 423 23.33 16.90 19.96
N TYR A 424 22.61 17.68 19.15
CA TYR A 424 23.13 18.94 18.65
C TYR A 424 23.39 19.88 19.85
N ARG A 425 24.62 20.41 19.97
CA ARG A 425 25.04 21.16 21.16
C ARG A 425 24.14 22.37 21.46
N ARG A 426 23.65 23.01 20.40
CA ARG A 426 22.77 24.17 20.42
C ARG A 426 21.58 23.89 19.50
N PRO A 427 20.51 23.24 20.00
CA PRO A 427 19.38 22.83 19.16
C PRO A 427 18.80 23.96 18.31
N GLU A 428 18.88 25.21 18.73
CA GLU A 428 18.47 26.40 17.98
C GLU A 428 19.29 26.65 16.69
N GLU A 429 20.55 26.21 16.65
CA GLU A 429 21.41 26.27 15.46
C GLU A 429 21.18 25.07 14.51
N HIS A 430 20.41 24.07 14.96
CA HIS A 430 20.11 22.89 14.16
C HIS A 430 19.00 23.19 13.14
N GLY A 431 19.25 22.90 11.86
CA GLY A 431 18.26 23.02 10.79
C GLY A 431 16.96 22.29 11.15
N SER A 432 15.86 23.04 11.21
CA SER A 432 14.56 22.52 11.63
C SER A 432 14.04 21.42 10.68
N ASP A 433 14.32 21.54 9.39
CA ASP A 433 14.04 20.50 8.39
C ASP A 433 14.73 19.16 8.71
N ARG A 434 16.01 19.17 9.09
CA ARG A 434 16.76 17.98 9.51
C ARG A 434 16.19 17.36 10.77
N TRP A 435 15.78 18.20 11.72
CA TRP A 435 15.11 17.74 12.94
C TRP A 435 13.79 17.03 12.63
N PHE A 436 12.91 17.66 11.86
CA PHE A 436 11.63 17.04 11.51
C PHE A 436 11.80 15.85 10.55
N ASN A 437 12.86 15.79 9.75
CA ASN A 437 13.23 14.57 9.02
C ASN A 437 13.57 13.41 9.99
N ALA A 438 14.35 13.67 11.04
CA ALA A 438 14.66 12.67 12.06
C ALA A 438 13.40 12.20 12.80
N LEU A 439 12.53 13.13 13.21
CA LEU A 439 11.24 12.80 13.83
C LEU A 439 10.34 11.98 12.89
N GLY A 440 10.27 12.36 11.61
CA GLY A 440 9.48 11.66 10.60
C GLY A 440 10.00 10.25 10.32
N SER A 441 11.32 10.03 10.41
CA SER A 441 11.95 8.73 10.11
C SER A 441 11.44 7.58 10.98
N ARG A 442 11.05 7.88 12.24
CA ARG A 442 10.53 6.88 13.20
C ARG A 442 9.18 6.28 12.79
N ARG A 443 8.48 6.88 11.84
CA ARG A 443 7.27 6.29 11.25
C ARG A 443 7.58 5.12 10.30
N PHE A 444 8.82 5.02 9.82
CA PHE A 444 9.23 4.07 8.79
C PHE A 444 10.24 3.04 9.28
N THR A 445 10.83 3.23 10.47
CA THR A 445 11.73 2.27 11.11
C THR A 445 11.88 2.49 12.61
N GLN A 446 12.04 1.40 13.36
CA GLN A 446 12.46 1.39 14.77
C GLN A 446 13.94 1.03 14.96
N ASN A 447 14.64 0.61 13.90
CA ASN A 447 16.06 0.35 13.94
C ASN A 447 16.86 1.66 14.03
N ALA A 448 18.16 1.58 14.28
CA ALA A 448 19.05 2.69 13.96
C ALA A 448 18.92 3.02 12.47
N CYS A 449 18.97 4.30 12.11
CA CYS A 449 18.82 4.71 10.73
C CYS A 449 19.67 5.92 10.36
N VAL A 450 20.08 5.94 9.10
CA VAL A 450 20.64 7.10 8.44
C VAL A 450 19.53 7.79 7.65
N VAL A 451 19.28 9.05 7.96
CA VAL A 451 18.30 9.90 7.27
C VAL A 451 19.04 10.78 6.27
N VAL A 452 18.69 10.66 5.00
CA VAL A 452 19.34 11.38 3.89
C VAL A 452 18.33 12.28 3.20
N SER A 453 18.56 13.59 3.20
CA SER A 453 17.72 14.55 2.49
C SER A 453 18.44 15.04 1.24
N CYS A 454 17.87 14.80 0.06
CA CYS A 454 18.42 15.19 -1.24
C CYS A 454 17.71 16.43 -1.80
N GLY A 455 17.97 17.58 -1.19
CA GLY A 455 17.45 18.89 -1.62
C GLY A 455 18.52 19.80 -2.22
N THR A 456 18.32 21.11 -2.06
CA THR A 456 19.29 22.15 -2.45
C THR A 456 20.65 21.94 -1.77
N ALA A 457 20.61 21.58 -0.48
CA ALA A 457 21.72 20.93 0.21
C ALA A 457 21.37 19.44 0.40
N VAL A 458 22.39 18.60 0.45
CA VAL A 458 22.26 17.20 0.84
C VAL A 458 22.67 17.08 2.30
N THR A 459 21.83 16.41 3.11
CA THR A 459 22.16 16.08 4.51
C THR A 459 22.20 14.58 4.70
N THR A 460 23.06 14.13 5.61
CA THR A 460 23.12 12.74 6.06
C THR A 460 23.19 12.74 7.58
N ASP A 461 22.15 12.24 8.23
CA ASP A 461 21.91 12.36 9.66
C ASP A 461 21.76 10.99 10.31
N ALA A 462 22.31 10.80 11.51
CA ALA A 462 22.29 9.51 12.20
C ALA A 462 21.34 9.53 13.41
N LEU A 463 20.47 8.53 13.46
CA LEU A 463 19.54 8.29 14.57
C LEU A 463 19.69 6.84 15.04
N THR A 464 19.91 6.64 16.33
CA THR A 464 20.07 5.31 16.96
C THR A 464 18.72 4.69 17.34
N GLU A 465 18.65 3.37 17.46
CA GLU A 465 17.45 2.61 17.82
C GLU A 465 16.85 3.03 19.18
N ASP A 466 17.67 3.51 20.11
CA ASP A 466 17.27 4.01 21.42
C ASP A 466 16.93 5.52 21.42
N ASN A 467 16.68 6.08 20.23
CA ASN A 467 16.19 7.44 20.02
C ASN A 467 17.19 8.55 20.36
N HIS A 468 18.49 8.33 20.13
CA HIS A 468 19.50 9.39 20.17
C HIS A 468 19.82 9.89 18.75
N TYR A 469 19.45 11.14 18.46
CA TYR A 469 19.85 11.86 17.25
C TYR A 469 21.29 12.36 17.42
N LEU A 470 22.23 11.79 16.67
CA LEU A 470 23.66 12.00 16.86
C LEU A 470 24.21 13.20 16.07
N GLY A 471 23.40 13.77 15.18
CA GLY A 471 23.83 14.76 14.20
C GLY A 471 24.22 14.14 12.86
N GLY A 472 24.85 14.94 12.02
CA GLY A 472 25.09 14.57 10.63
C GLY A 472 25.88 15.59 9.83
N THR A 473 26.10 15.30 8.55
CA THR A 473 26.85 16.18 7.64
C THR A 473 25.91 16.93 6.69
N ILE A 474 26.33 18.13 6.27
CA ILE A 474 25.68 18.93 5.23
C ILE A 474 26.68 19.11 4.10
N MET A 475 26.23 18.92 2.86
CA MET A 475 27.01 19.19 1.66
C MET A 475 26.15 19.88 0.59
N PRO A 476 26.75 20.53 -0.42
CA PRO A 476 25.99 21.10 -1.52
C PRO A 476 25.19 20.02 -2.25
N GLY A 477 23.95 20.29 -2.65
CA GLY A 477 23.19 19.37 -3.51
C GLY A 477 23.67 19.41 -4.96
N PHE A 478 23.15 18.52 -5.80
CA PHE A 478 23.59 18.36 -7.20
C PHE A 478 23.63 19.67 -8.00
N HIS A 479 22.62 20.54 -7.82
CA HIS A 479 22.57 21.81 -8.53
C HIS A 479 23.65 22.77 -8.03
N LEU A 480 23.83 22.90 -6.71
CA LEU A 480 24.86 23.76 -6.12
C LEU A 480 26.28 23.27 -6.43
N MET A 481 26.51 21.95 -6.41
CA MET A 481 27.81 21.38 -6.83
C MET A 481 28.12 21.79 -8.28
N LYS A 482 27.14 21.65 -9.18
CA LYS A 482 27.28 22.08 -10.58
C LYS A 482 27.57 23.58 -10.70
N GLU A 483 26.77 24.41 -10.03
CA GLU A 483 26.89 25.86 -10.06
C GLU A 483 28.25 26.33 -9.54
N ALA A 484 28.72 25.75 -8.42
CA ALA A 484 30.02 26.06 -7.85
C ALA A 484 31.18 25.72 -8.80
N MET A 485 31.08 24.59 -9.53
CA MET A 485 32.06 24.24 -10.56
C MET A 485 32.00 25.21 -11.74
N ALA A 486 30.80 25.55 -12.24
CA ALA A 486 30.63 26.45 -13.37
C ALA A 486 31.14 27.88 -13.08
N LEU A 487 30.96 28.37 -11.85
CA LEU A 487 31.39 29.72 -11.44
C LEU A 487 32.90 29.86 -11.24
N LYS A 488 33.59 28.78 -10.82
CA LYS A 488 35.01 28.84 -10.44
C LYS A 488 35.96 28.21 -11.46
N THR A 489 35.46 27.63 -12.55
CA THR A 489 36.31 26.98 -13.56
C THR A 489 35.84 27.30 -14.99
N ALA A 490 36.66 28.03 -15.74
CA ALA A 490 36.32 28.57 -17.06
C ALA A 490 35.94 27.49 -18.11
N ASN A 491 36.36 26.23 -17.90
CA ASN A 491 36.18 25.13 -18.87
C ASN A 491 35.10 24.09 -18.50
N LEU A 492 34.46 24.21 -17.31
CA LEU A 492 33.47 23.22 -16.83
C LEU A 492 32.00 23.70 -16.92
N ASN A 493 31.75 24.88 -17.50
CA ASN A 493 30.40 25.32 -17.83
C ASN A 493 29.84 24.56 -19.05
N ARG A 494 29.53 23.27 -18.85
CA ARG A 494 29.03 22.36 -19.88
C ARG A 494 27.71 21.71 -19.43
N PRO A 495 26.90 21.18 -20.37
CA PRO A 495 25.75 20.33 -20.02
C PRO A 495 26.19 19.15 -19.15
N ILE A 496 25.37 18.75 -18.18
CA ILE A 496 25.68 17.59 -17.33
C ILE A 496 25.57 16.31 -18.16
N GLY A 497 26.58 15.44 -18.06
CA GLY A 497 26.59 14.13 -18.71
C GLY A 497 25.81 13.06 -17.94
N LYS A 498 26.07 11.79 -18.23
CA LYS A 498 25.50 10.64 -17.50
C LYS A 498 26.49 10.12 -16.45
N VAL A 499 25.97 9.45 -15.43
CA VAL A 499 26.79 8.76 -14.42
C VAL A 499 27.34 7.48 -15.02
N TYR A 500 28.65 7.27 -14.88
CA TYR A 500 29.35 6.05 -15.26
C TYR A 500 30.36 5.69 -14.17
N PRO A 501 30.61 4.40 -13.88
CA PRO A 501 31.62 4.00 -12.89
C PRO A 501 33.03 4.52 -13.21
N PHE A 502 33.38 4.59 -14.49
CA PHE A 502 34.68 5.06 -14.97
C PHE A 502 34.48 6.07 -16.12
N PRO A 503 34.15 7.34 -15.79
CA PRO A 503 33.78 8.32 -16.79
C PRO A 503 35.02 8.81 -17.57
N THR A 504 34.94 8.78 -18.91
CA THR A 504 36.04 9.19 -19.81
C THR A 504 35.82 10.55 -20.47
N THR A 505 34.76 11.27 -20.09
CA THR A 505 34.48 12.64 -20.58
C THR A 505 34.24 13.58 -19.41
N THR A 506 34.63 14.85 -19.56
CA THR A 506 34.45 15.86 -18.50
C THR A 506 32.99 15.99 -18.02
N PRO A 507 31.95 16.03 -18.88
CA PRO A 507 30.56 16.05 -18.44
C PRO A 507 30.13 14.83 -17.63
N ASN A 508 30.58 13.63 -18.01
CA ASN A 508 30.29 12.39 -17.28
C ASN A 508 31.10 12.32 -15.97
N ALA A 509 32.33 12.84 -15.95
CA ALA A 509 33.16 12.88 -14.76
C ALA A 509 32.58 13.80 -13.69
N ILE A 510 32.08 14.96 -14.10
CA ILE A 510 31.32 15.87 -13.22
C ILE A 510 30.06 15.19 -12.70
N ALA A 511 29.25 14.58 -13.57
CA ALA A 511 28.01 13.91 -13.18
C ALA A 511 28.25 12.76 -12.18
N SER A 512 29.27 11.94 -12.44
CA SER A 512 29.63 10.78 -11.61
C SER A 512 30.23 11.24 -10.29
N GLY A 513 31.19 12.18 -10.29
CA GLY A 513 31.80 12.68 -9.06
C GLY A 513 30.80 13.35 -8.09
N MET A 514 29.81 14.08 -8.60
CA MET A 514 28.73 14.62 -7.75
C MET A 514 27.88 13.51 -7.13
N MET A 515 27.62 12.43 -7.89
CA MET A 515 26.85 11.28 -7.40
C MET A 515 27.63 10.47 -6.38
N ASP A 516 28.91 10.20 -6.66
CA ASP A 516 29.83 9.48 -5.78
C ASP A 516 30.01 10.23 -4.46
N ALA A 517 30.06 11.57 -4.49
CA ALA A 517 30.13 12.38 -3.28
C ALA A 517 28.93 12.15 -2.36
N VAL A 518 27.71 12.09 -2.90
CA VAL A 518 26.48 11.87 -2.12
C VAL A 518 26.40 10.42 -1.65
N CYS A 519 26.64 9.44 -2.54
CA CYS A 519 26.59 8.02 -2.20
C CYS A 519 27.66 7.67 -1.15
N GLY A 520 28.89 8.17 -1.33
CA GLY A 520 29.97 7.99 -0.38
C GLY A 520 29.67 8.57 0.99
N ALA A 521 29.09 9.78 1.05
CA ALA A 521 28.69 10.37 2.33
C ALA A 521 27.61 9.55 3.06
N LEU A 522 26.62 9.03 2.32
CA LEU A 522 25.60 8.13 2.86
C LEU A 522 26.24 6.85 3.41
N MET A 523 27.05 6.17 2.60
CA MET A 523 27.72 4.92 2.99
C MET A 523 28.66 5.11 4.18
N MET A 524 29.36 6.25 4.24
CA MET A 524 30.22 6.60 5.38
C MET A 524 29.42 6.84 6.66
N MET A 525 28.28 7.52 6.59
CA MET A 525 27.42 7.72 7.76
C MET A 525 26.81 6.40 8.23
N HIS A 526 26.40 5.56 7.28
CA HIS A 526 25.88 4.22 7.56
C HIS A 526 26.92 3.35 8.27
N GLY A 527 28.15 3.28 7.75
CA GLY A 527 29.25 2.57 8.40
C GLY A 527 29.52 3.07 9.83
N ARG A 528 29.60 4.39 10.03
CA ARG A 528 29.79 4.97 11.38
C ARG A 528 28.69 4.59 12.36
N LEU A 529 27.44 4.59 11.90
CA LEU A 529 26.30 4.21 12.74
C LEU A 529 26.27 2.70 12.99
N LYS A 530 26.64 1.89 12.00
CA LYS A 530 26.80 0.44 12.14
C LYS A 530 27.84 0.09 13.20
N ASP A 531 29.01 0.73 13.15
CA ASP A 531 30.08 0.54 14.13
C ASP A 531 29.63 0.93 15.55
N LYS A 532 28.82 1.98 15.66
CA LYS A 532 28.30 2.46 16.96
C LYS A 532 27.20 1.56 17.53
N THR A 533 26.35 0.98 16.69
CA THR A 533 25.18 0.17 17.11
C THR A 533 25.57 -1.25 17.51
N GLY A 534 26.65 -1.78 16.92
CA GLY A 534 27.23 -3.08 17.23
C GLY A 534 26.90 -4.15 16.19
N GLU A 535 27.71 -5.21 16.18
CA GLU A 535 27.57 -6.31 15.23
C GLU A 535 26.19 -6.98 15.30
N GLY A 536 25.64 -7.35 14.14
CA GLY A 536 24.34 -8.03 14.03
C GLY A 536 23.10 -7.13 14.11
N LYS A 537 23.21 -5.85 14.50
CA LYS A 537 22.06 -4.94 14.50
C LYS A 537 21.84 -4.26 13.14
N PRO A 538 20.60 -4.19 12.62
CA PRO A 538 20.32 -3.52 11.36
C PRO A 538 20.47 -1.99 11.49
N VAL A 539 20.96 -1.36 10.41
CA VAL A 539 20.95 0.10 10.24
C VAL A 539 20.23 0.38 8.93
N ASP A 540 19.06 1.01 9.04
CA ASP A 540 18.21 1.32 7.89
C ASP A 540 18.62 2.66 7.26
N ILE A 541 18.24 2.87 6.00
CA ILE A 541 18.50 4.10 5.26
C ILE A 541 17.16 4.67 4.82
N ILE A 542 16.83 5.85 5.33
CA ILE A 542 15.64 6.61 4.92
C ILE A 542 16.12 7.77 4.06
N ILE A 543 15.71 7.81 2.79
CA ILE A 543 16.10 8.87 1.85
C ILE A 543 14.88 9.66 1.37
N THR A 544 14.99 10.99 1.30
CA THR A 544 13.92 11.89 0.89
C THR A 544 14.43 12.99 -0.05
N GLY A 545 13.53 13.77 -0.64
CA GLY A 545 13.86 14.90 -1.51
C GLY A 545 14.00 14.53 -2.99
N GLY A 546 14.05 15.55 -3.85
CA GLY A 546 13.97 15.38 -5.31
C GLY A 546 15.13 14.59 -5.93
N GLY A 547 16.26 14.45 -5.22
CA GLY A 547 17.38 13.63 -5.65
C GLY A 547 17.34 12.16 -5.19
N ALA A 548 16.37 11.76 -4.36
CA ALA A 548 16.38 10.47 -3.66
C ALA A 548 16.47 9.27 -4.61
N ALA A 549 15.57 9.19 -5.59
CA ALA A 549 15.56 8.09 -6.55
C ALA A 549 16.88 7.95 -7.34
N ARG A 550 17.50 9.09 -7.69
CA ARG A 550 18.78 9.10 -8.41
C ARG A 550 19.93 8.60 -7.56
N VAL A 551 19.93 8.91 -6.26
CA VAL A 551 20.94 8.42 -5.32
C VAL A 551 20.78 6.92 -5.10
N VAL A 552 19.55 6.42 -4.87
CA VAL A 552 19.31 4.98 -4.69
C VAL A 552 19.73 4.18 -5.92
N GLN A 553 19.45 4.68 -7.13
CA GLN A 553 19.87 4.04 -8.38
C GLN A 553 21.40 4.02 -8.58
N ALA A 554 22.13 4.92 -7.93
CA ALA A 554 23.58 5.03 -8.06
C ALA A 554 24.35 4.33 -6.93
N LEU A 555 23.67 3.91 -5.85
CA LEU A 555 24.29 3.11 -4.80
C LEU A 555 24.75 1.75 -5.36
N PRO A 556 25.86 1.18 -4.85
CA PRO A 556 26.28 -0.15 -5.23
C PRO A 556 25.18 -1.19 -4.99
N GLU A 557 24.93 -2.08 -5.95
CA GLU A 557 23.85 -3.09 -5.84
C GLU A 557 24.00 -3.94 -4.58
N SER A 558 25.23 -4.37 -4.25
CA SER A 558 25.51 -5.11 -3.01
C SER A 558 25.09 -4.33 -1.77
N PHE A 559 25.41 -3.04 -1.72
CA PHE A 559 25.04 -2.19 -0.58
C PHE A 559 23.51 -2.07 -0.42
N VAL A 560 22.76 -1.98 -1.52
CA VAL A 560 21.29 -1.94 -1.49
C VAL A 560 20.68 -3.30 -1.15
N HIS A 561 21.32 -4.40 -1.55
CA HIS A 561 20.88 -5.76 -1.19
C HIS A 561 21.11 -6.08 0.28
N ASP A 562 22.22 -5.60 0.85
CA ASP A 562 22.63 -5.91 2.22
C ASP A 562 21.94 -5.01 3.27
N ASN A 563 21.32 -3.90 2.84
CA ASN A 563 20.74 -2.90 3.74
C ASN A 563 19.31 -2.51 3.36
N GLN A 564 18.49 -2.19 4.35
CA GLN A 564 17.13 -1.71 4.08
C GLN A 564 17.14 -0.23 3.68
N VAL A 565 16.91 0.05 2.39
CA VAL A 565 16.82 1.41 1.84
C VAL A 565 15.36 1.75 1.51
N LYS A 566 14.83 2.84 2.07
CA LYS A 566 13.46 3.32 1.81
C LYS A 566 13.48 4.75 1.28
N ILE A 567 12.88 4.97 0.12
CA ILE A 567 12.55 6.32 -0.35
C ILE A 567 11.24 6.74 0.31
N VAL A 568 11.26 7.85 1.04
CA VAL A 568 10.08 8.41 1.70
C VAL A 568 9.92 9.85 1.25
N ASP A 569 8.86 10.14 0.51
CA ASP A 569 8.55 11.50 0.11
C ASP A 569 8.01 12.32 1.30
N ASN A 570 8.33 13.60 1.32
CA ASN A 570 7.78 14.58 2.27
C ASN A 570 8.02 14.22 3.75
N LEU A 571 9.21 13.71 4.07
CA LEU A 571 9.56 13.24 5.41
C LEU A 571 9.46 14.34 6.49
N VAL A 572 9.75 15.60 6.15
CA VAL A 572 9.53 16.77 7.02
C VAL A 572 8.06 16.91 7.42
N ILE A 573 7.14 16.80 6.45
CA ILE A 573 5.68 16.87 6.69
C ILE A 573 5.23 15.72 7.60
N HIS A 574 5.79 14.51 7.41
CA HIS A 574 5.54 13.39 8.34
C HIS A 574 6.03 13.69 9.76
N GLY A 575 7.18 14.34 9.91
CA GLY A 575 7.72 14.76 11.20
C GLY A 575 6.86 15.82 11.89
N LEU A 576 6.47 16.86 11.14
CA LEU A 576 5.56 17.90 11.62
C LEU A 576 4.22 17.31 12.07
N LEU A 577 3.63 16.45 11.24
CA LEU A 577 2.38 15.75 11.54
C LEU A 577 2.48 14.94 12.84
N HIS A 578 3.57 14.19 13.02
CA HIS A 578 3.76 13.37 14.21
C HIS A 578 3.94 14.25 15.46
N TRP A 579 4.65 15.37 15.33
CA TRP A 579 4.82 16.34 16.42
C TRP A 579 3.50 16.98 16.85
N ILE A 580 2.68 17.46 15.91
CA ILE A 580 1.39 18.08 16.26
C ILE A 580 0.44 17.08 16.90
N ALA A 581 0.41 15.83 16.41
CA ALA A 581 -0.42 14.77 16.98
C ALA A 581 -0.02 14.43 18.43
N HIS A 582 1.28 14.45 18.74
CA HIS A 582 1.76 14.24 20.10
C HIS A 582 1.46 15.43 21.02
N ARG A 583 1.65 16.67 20.53
CA ARG A 583 1.43 17.90 21.31
C ARG A 583 -0.03 18.07 21.71
N ASN A 584 -0.98 17.70 20.86
CA ASN A 584 -2.41 17.81 21.15
C ASN A 584 -2.96 16.62 21.97
N GLY A 585 -2.16 15.57 22.17
CA GLY A 585 -2.49 14.41 23.00
C GLY A 585 -1.96 14.49 24.44
N GLN A 586 -1.26 15.58 24.82
CA GLN A 586 -0.79 15.86 26.18
C GLN A 586 -1.78 16.70 26.98
#